data_AF-Q19451-F1
#
_entry.id   AF-Q19451-F1
#
_cell.length_a   1.000
_cell.length_b   1.000
_cell.length_c   1.000
_cell.angle_alpha   90.00
_cell.angle_beta   90.00
_cell.angle_gamma   90.00
#
_symmetry.space_group_name_H-M   'P 1'
#
loop_
_entity.id
_entity.type
_entity.pdbx_description
1 polymer ?
#
loop_
_entity_poly.entity_id
_entity_poly.type
_entity_poly.pdbx_seq_one_letter_code
_entity_poly.pdbx_strand_id
1 'polypeptide(L)'
;MFRLFTITFALLAISALSAPVEYPTEEQARAELKAAGMSQPSIDGIFSLIQRFAAGFPMVQSNKEATDKFIAEYTADAQNFMNSMPAGDQTIYNNMLKKYGLV
;
A
#
# COMPACT_ATOMS: atom_id res chain seq x y z
N MET A 1 11.30 -12.72 -8.82
CA MET A 1 10.59 -12.28 -7.59
C MET A 1 9.77 -11.00 -7.85
N PHE A 2 9.05 -10.92 -8.97
CA PHE A 2 8.55 -9.66 -9.56
C PHE A 2 7.01 -9.55 -9.59
N ARG A 3 6.27 -10.51 -9.04
CA ARG A 3 4.81 -10.63 -9.24
C ARG A 3 3.94 -10.59 -7.98
N LEU A 4 4.52 -10.59 -6.76
CA LEU A 4 3.72 -10.61 -5.53
C LEU A 4 3.39 -9.21 -4.97
N PHE A 5 4.18 -8.18 -5.28
CA PHE A 5 4.02 -6.86 -4.64
C PHE A 5 2.89 -5.98 -5.22
N THR A 6 2.32 -6.34 -6.36
CA THR A 6 1.33 -5.51 -7.08
C THR A 6 -0.11 -5.69 -6.57
N ILE A 7 -0.39 -6.74 -5.80
CA ILE A 7 -1.74 -7.12 -5.36
C ILE A 7 -2.02 -6.62 -3.93
N THR A 8 -0.97 -6.23 -3.21
CA THR A 8 -0.98 -6.01 -1.77
C THR A 8 -1.76 -4.76 -1.32
N PHE A 9 -1.84 -3.71 -2.15
CA PHE A 9 -2.60 -2.49 -1.84
C PHE A 9 -4.01 -2.43 -2.45
N ALA A 10 -4.34 -3.33 -3.38
CA ALA A 10 -5.68 -3.46 -3.93
C ALA A 10 -6.58 -4.43 -3.13
N LEU A 11 -6.00 -5.30 -2.29
CA LEU A 11 -6.75 -6.29 -1.51
C LEU A 11 -7.44 -5.73 -0.25
N LEU A 12 -7.01 -4.58 0.28
CA LEU A 12 -7.64 -3.94 1.45
C LEU A 12 -9.05 -3.41 1.18
N ALA A 13 -9.49 -3.31 -0.08
CA ALA A 13 -10.85 -2.92 -0.44
C ALA A 13 -11.83 -4.12 -0.56
N ILE A 14 -11.35 -5.38 -0.52
CA ILE A 14 -12.17 -6.57 -0.85
C ILE A 14 -12.04 -7.72 0.18
N SER A 15 -11.16 -7.63 1.18
CA SER A 15 -10.87 -8.73 2.12
C SER A 15 -11.82 -8.85 3.33
N ALA A 16 -13.08 -8.44 3.23
CA ALA A 16 -14.10 -8.65 4.28
C ALA A 16 -14.67 -10.09 4.33
N LEU A 17 -14.17 -11.04 3.52
CA LEU A 17 -14.90 -12.29 3.25
C LEU A 17 -14.07 -13.59 3.25
N SER A 18 -12.79 -13.62 3.65
CA SER A 18 -12.06 -14.91 3.74
C SER A 18 -10.78 -14.85 4.59
N ALA A 19 -10.79 -15.61 5.70
CA ALA A 19 -9.71 -15.86 6.68
C ALA A 19 -9.38 -14.73 7.71
N PRO A 20 -9.09 -15.06 8.99
CA PRO A 20 -9.04 -14.11 10.09
C PRO A 20 -7.66 -13.45 10.20
N VAL A 21 -7.34 -12.59 9.24
CA VAL A 21 -6.35 -11.54 9.49
C VAL A 21 -7.16 -10.26 9.63
N GLU A 22 -7.37 -9.82 10.88
CA GLU A 22 -7.91 -8.49 11.14
C GLU A 22 -6.88 -7.48 10.62
N TYR A 23 -7.08 -7.04 9.38
CA TYR A 23 -6.29 -5.94 8.84
C TYR A 23 -6.53 -4.70 9.69
N PRO A 24 -5.49 -3.91 9.98
CA PRO A 24 -5.63 -2.73 10.82
C PRO A 24 -6.47 -1.69 10.08
N THR A 25 -7.25 -0.92 10.83
CA THR A 25 -7.81 0.32 10.30
C THR A 25 -6.68 1.27 9.87
N GLU A 26 -6.97 2.26 9.02
CA GLU A 26 -5.98 3.29 8.66
C GLU A 26 -5.37 3.95 9.91
N GLU A 27 -6.19 4.24 10.93
CA GLU A 27 -5.73 4.82 12.19
C GLU A 27 -4.78 3.87 12.95
N GLN A 28 -5.13 2.58 13.04
CA GLN A 28 -4.29 1.57 13.68
C GLN A 28 -2.96 1.38 12.93
N ALA A 29 -2.99 1.36 11.59
CA ALA A 29 -1.79 1.25 10.77
C ALA A 29 -0.88 2.48 10.93
N ARG A 30 -1.44 3.70 10.94
CA ARG A 30 -0.70 4.94 11.23
C ARG A 30 -0.04 4.89 12.60
N ALA A 31 -0.80 4.49 13.63
CA ALA A 31 -0.30 4.38 15.00
C ALA A 31 0.82 3.34 15.12
N GLU A 32 0.67 2.19 14.45
CA GLU A 32 1.68 1.12 14.44
C GLU A 32 2.97 1.56 13.74
N LEU A 33 2.88 2.16 12.55
CA LEU A 33 4.05 2.68 11.82
C LEU A 33 4.79 3.74 12.63
N LYS A 34 4.05 4.65 13.27
CA LYS A 34 4.62 5.68 14.15
C LYS A 34 5.28 5.07 15.39
N ALA A 35 4.64 4.08 16.02
CA ALA A 35 5.20 3.37 17.17
C ALA A 35 6.46 2.57 16.82
N ALA A 36 6.54 2.05 15.59
CA ALA A 36 7.74 1.40 15.05
C ALA A 36 8.88 2.37 14.70
N GLY A 37 8.64 3.68 14.79
CA GLY A 37 9.64 4.73 14.56
C GLY A 37 9.73 5.22 13.11
N MET A 38 8.73 4.93 12.27
CA MET A 38 8.71 5.43 10.89
C MET A 38 8.57 6.96 10.89
N SER A 39 9.32 7.64 10.01
CA SER A 39 9.23 9.09 9.88
C SER A 39 7.84 9.54 9.38
N GLN A 40 7.39 10.72 9.83
CA GLN A 40 6.09 11.27 9.42
C GLN A 40 5.96 11.46 7.90
N PRO A 41 6.97 11.96 7.15
CA PRO A 41 6.90 12.05 5.69
C PRO A 41 6.69 10.69 5.00
N SER A 42 7.33 9.63 5.51
CA SER A 42 7.16 8.27 5.00
C SER A 42 5.75 7.75 5.26
N ILE A 43 5.22 7.96 6.47
CA ILE A 43 3.82 7.61 6.81
C ILE A 43 2.86 8.36 5.88
N ASP A 44 2.97 9.69 5.79
CA ASP A 44 2.06 10.51 4.99
C ASP A 44 2.10 10.13 3.51
N GLY A 45 3.28 9.83 2.96
CA GLY A 45 3.41 9.39 1.57
C GLY A 45 2.81 8.00 1.31
N ILE A 46 2.94 7.04 2.24
CA ILE A 46 2.23 5.75 2.15
C ILE A 46 0.72 5.97 2.10
N PHE A 47 0.17 6.77 3.01
CA PHE A 47 -1.27 7.02 3.04
C PHE A 47 -1.77 7.85 1.86
N SER A 48 -0.95 8.75 1.33
CA SER A 48 -1.24 9.46 0.08
C SER A 48 -1.35 8.50 -1.10
N LEU A 49 -0.45 7.51 -1.21
CA LEU A 49 -0.54 6.46 -2.22
C LEU A 49 -1.80 5.60 -2.04
N ILE A 50 -2.17 5.23 -0.82
CA ILE A 50 -3.41 4.50 -0.55
C ILE A 50 -4.63 5.29 -1.04
N GLN A 51 -4.72 6.56 -0.65
CA GLN A 51 -5.83 7.44 -1.02
C GLN A 51 -5.91 7.65 -2.54
N ARG A 52 -4.76 7.84 -3.21
CA ARG A 52 -4.72 7.96 -4.67
C ARG A 52 -5.24 6.70 -5.36
N PHE A 53 -4.90 5.51 -4.86
CA PHE A 53 -5.43 4.27 -5.41
C PHE A 53 -6.95 4.18 -5.18
N ALA A 54 -7.39 4.39 -3.94
CA ALA A 54 -8.80 4.31 -3.55
C ALA A 54 -9.70 5.30 -4.31
N ALA A 55 -9.21 6.50 -4.61
CA ALA A 55 -9.95 7.49 -5.39
C ALA A 55 -9.88 7.23 -6.91
N GLY A 56 -8.70 6.84 -7.43
CA GLY A 56 -8.46 6.73 -8.86
C GLY A 56 -8.93 5.42 -9.49
N PHE A 57 -8.74 4.29 -8.81
CA PHE A 57 -9.08 2.97 -9.37
C PHE A 57 -10.58 2.84 -9.71
N PRO A 58 -11.54 3.28 -8.85
CA PRO A 58 -12.96 3.18 -9.17
C PRO A 58 -13.38 3.97 -10.41
N MET A 59 -12.64 5.02 -10.79
CA MET A 59 -12.93 5.83 -11.98
C MET A 59 -12.55 5.11 -13.28
N VAL A 60 -11.59 4.20 -13.23
CA VAL A 60 -11.05 3.51 -14.41
C VAL A 60 -11.44 2.04 -14.50
N GLN A 61 -11.89 1.43 -13.39
CA GLN A 61 -12.10 -0.03 -13.24
C GLN A 61 -12.98 -0.68 -14.32
N SER A 62 -13.90 0.07 -14.93
CA SER A 62 -14.80 -0.43 -15.98
C SER A 62 -14.20 -0.37 -17.39
N ASN A 63 -13.00 0.20 -17.55
CA ASN A 63 -12.27 0.30 -18.81
C ASN A 63 -10.89 -0.36 -18.67
N LYS A 64 -10.65 -1.44 -19.41
CA LYS A 64 -9.41 -2.21 -19.33
C LYS A 64 -8.17 -1.38 -19.65
N GLU A 65 -8.17 -0.62 -20.74
CA GLU A 65 -7.00 0.16 -21.17
C GLU A 65 -6.68 1.26 -20.14
N ALA A 66 -7.70 1.96 -19.65
CA ALA A 66 -7.54 2.97 -18.61
C ALA A 66 -7.07 2.36 -17.28
N THR A 67 -7.58 1.18 -16.93
CA THR A 67 -7.18 0.44 -15.73
C THR A 67 -5.72 0.01 -15.81
N ASP A 68 -5.30 -0.59 -16.94
CA ASP A 68 -3.93 -1.05 -17.14
C ASP A 68 -2.95 0.15 -17.07
N LYS A 69 -3.31 1.27 -17.69
CA LYS A 69 -2.53 2.52 -17.62
C LYS A 69 -2.43 3.05 -16.18
N PHE A 70 -3.55 3.14 -15.47
CA PHE A 70 -3.60 3.61 -14.10
C PHE A 70 -2.72 2.75 -13.17
N ILE A 71 -2.82 1.42 -13.27
CA ILE A 71 -2.03 0.48 -12.47
C ILE A 71 -0.54 0.65 -12.76
N ALA A 72 -0.15 0.80 -14.03
CA ALA A 72 1.25 0.98 -14.43
C ALA A 72 1.84 2.27 -13.84
N GLU A 73 1.13 3.40 -13.98
CA GLU A 73 1.55 4.69 -13.44
C GLU A 73 1.61 4.67 -11.91
N TYR A 74 0.57 4.15 -11.26
CA TYR A 74 0.52 4.00 -9.81
C TYR A 74 1.68 3.14 -9.27
N THR A 75 1.96 2.01 -9.93
CA THR A 75 3.02 1.10 -9.52
C THR A 75 4.38 1.76 -9.63
N ALA A 76 4.65 2.50 -10.71
CA ALA A 76 5.90 3.24 -10.88
C ALA A 76 6.08 4.30 -9.78
N ASP A 77 5.03 5.07 -9.48
CA ASP A 77 5.07 6.10 -8.44
C ASP A 77 5.24 5.51 -7.04
N ALA A 78 4.53 4.42 -6.73
CA ALA A 78 4.67 3.71 -5.46
C ALA A 78 6.10 3.17 -5.29
N GLN A 79 6.69 2.56 -6.34
CA GLN A 79 8.07 2.07 -6.28
C GLN A 79 9.07 3.21 -6.09
N ASN A 80 8.92 4.32 -6.82
CA ASN A 80 9.78 5.48 -6.67
C ASN A 80 9.72 6.05 -5.25
N PHE A 81 8.51 6.17 -4.70
CA PHE A 81 8.32 6.61 -3.32
C PHE A 81 8.96 5.63 -2.32
N MET A 82 8.70 4.33 -2.46
CA MET A 82 9.29 3.29 -1.62
C MET A 82 10.83 3.34 -1.61
N ASN A 83 11.44 3.53 -2.77
CA ASN A 83 12.89 3.65 -2.92
C ASN A 83 13.45 4.96 -2.34
N SER A 84 12.63 6.01 -2.26
CA SER A 84 13.02 7.31 -1.70
C SER A 84 12.98 7.35 -0.16
N MET A 85 12.26 6.43 0.47
CA MET A 85 12.20 6.38 1.94
C MET A 85 13.57 6.04 2.55
N PRO A 86 13.90 6.58 3.74
CA PRO A 86 15.07 6.15 4.50
C PRO A 86 15.10 4.62 4.70
N ALA A 87 16.29 4.00 4.74
CA ALA A 87 16.43 2.56 4.88
C ALA A 87 15.74 1.99 6.15
N GLY A 88 15.72 2.76 7.23
CA GLY A 88 14.97 2.42 8.45
C GLY A 88 13.46 2.34 8.22
N ASP A 89 12.90 3.32 7.52
CA ASP A 89 11.47 3.36 7.19
C ASP A 89 11.09 2.25 6.20
N GLN A 90 11.93 1.96 5.20
CA GLN A 90 11.72 0.82 4.31
C GLN A 90 11.68 -0.50 5.09
N THR A 91 12.55 -0.66 6.10
CA THR A 91 12.57 -1.85 6.96
C THR A 91 11.29 -1.97 7.78
N ILE A 92 10.83 -0.88 8.38
CA ILE A 92 9.58 -0.84 9.15
C ILE A 92 8.38 -1.20 8.26
N TYR A 93 8.30 -0.61 7.06
CA TYR A 93 7.26 -0.93 6.10
C TYR A 93 7.26 -2.41 5.71
N ASN A 94 8.42 -2.96 5.36
CA ASN A 94 8.55 -4.38 5.01
C ASN A 94 8.17 -5.31 6.17
N ASN A 95 8.45 -4.93 7.41
CA ASN A 95 8.05 -5.69 8.59
C ASN A 95 6.52 -5.65 8.79
N MET A 96 5.89 -4.50 8.55
CA MET A 96 4.43 -4.38 8.58
C MET A 96 3.78 -5.26 7.52
N LEU A 97 4.30 -5.27 6.28
CA LEU A 97 3.80 -6.15 5.23
C LEU A 97 3.91 -7.63 5.63
N LYS A 98 5.06 -8.06 6.16
CA LYS A 98 5.24 -9.44 6.64
C LYS A 98 4.25 -9.80 7.74
N LYS A 99 4.02 -8.89 8.70
CA LYS A 99 3.09 -9.10 9.82
C LYS A 99 1.67 -9.42 9.34
N TYR A 100 1.21 -8.75 8.29
CA TYR A 100 -0.14 -8.92 7.75
C TYR A 100 -0.22 -9.93 6.59
N GLY A 101 0.82 -10.73 6.35
CA GLY A 101 0.83 -11.78 5.32
C GLY A 101 0.80 -11.23 3.89
N LEU A 102 1.30 -10.02 3.71
CA LEU A 102 1.19 -9.23 2.48
C LEU A 102 2.39 -9.41 1.53
N VAL A 103 3.46 -10.10 1.99
CA VAL A 103 4.70 -10.43 1.26
C VAL A 103 5.31 -11.75 1.72
#